data_AF-A0A0A0L705-F1
#
_entry.id   AF-A0A0A0L705-F1
#
_cell.length_a   1.000
_cell.length_b   1.000
_cell.length_c   1.000
_cell.angle_alpha   90.00
_cell.angle_beta   90.00
_cell.angle_gamma   90.00
#
_symmetry.space_group_name_H-M   'P 1'
#
loop_
_entity.id
_entity.type
_entity.pdbx_description
1 polymer ?
#
loop_
_entity_poly.entity_id
_entity_poly.type
_entity_poly.pdbx_seq_one_letter_code
_entity_poly.pdbx_strand_id
1 'polypeptide(L)'
;MSTGKLKDGERRLVIPMPPKPKPDTQLATAESNALVEYTPPVKEEDEDLEVKLRRIIDNVPVRVSNTSGSSAGSGSGDFHQYRQMRRKEQDRLARMDVDYQKKKEIAEFNMRREERMKAAEERTSKKRLKRQKKKQRRKEKRSKLNSGEDENQKDESSDDEGDTDKGEDEAT
;
A
#
# COMPACT_ATOMS: atom_id res chain seq x y z
N MET A 1 -5.96 -51.35 -25.21
CA MET A 1 -6.27 -50.02 -25.76
C MET A 1 -5.75 -48.99 -24.77
N SER A 2 -4.89 -48.10 -25.26
CA SER A 2 -4.15 -47.08 -24.51
C SER A 2 -5.05 -45.88 -24.24
N THR A 3 -5.19 -45.47 -22.97
CA THR A 3 -5.78 -44.17 -22.61
C THR A 3 -4.74 -43.37 -21.84
N GLY A 4 -4.21 -42.36 -22.51
CA GLY A 4 -3.07 -41.56 -22.09
C GLY A 4 -3.33 -40.73 -20.84
N LYS A 5 -2.32 -40.76 -19.97
CA LYS A 5 -2.17 -39.95 -18.76
C LYS A 5 -1.84 -38.51 -19.19
N LEU A 6 -2.75 -37.56 -18.97
CA LEU A 6 -2.48 -36.14 -19.21
C LEU A 6 -1.54 -35.62 -18.13
N LYS A 7 -0.35 -35.16 -18.55
CA LYS A 7 0.67 -34.54 -17.70
C LYS A 7 0.19 -33.17 -17.23
N ASP A 8 0.32 -32.93 -15.92
CA ASP A 8 0.20 -31.62 -15.30
C ASP A 8 1.31 -30.69 -15.81
N GLY A 9 1.00 -29.95 -16.88
CA GLY A 9 1.82 -28.87 -17.40
C GLY A 9 1.59 -27.60 -16.58
N GLU A 10 2.64 -27.17 -15.88
CA GLU A 10 2.91 -25.82 -15.38
C GLU A 10 1.79 -24.78 -15.57
N ARG A 11 0.96 -24.57 -14.54
CA ARG A 11 0.19 -23.32 -14.43
C ARG A 11 1.13 -22.20 -13.98
N ARG A 12 1.84 -21.60 -14.94
CA ARG A 12 2.56 -20.35 -14.73
C ARG A 12 1.55 -19.23 -14.50
N LEU A 13 1.47 -18.73 -13.27
CA LEU A 13 0.83 -17.44 -12.98
C LEU A 13 1.68 -16.34 -13.63
N VAL A 14 1.21 -15.83 -14.76
CA VAL A 14 1.82 -14.67 -15.42
C VAL A 14 1.41 -13.42 -14.65
N ILE A 15 2.32 -12.88 -13.86
CA ILE A 15 2.22 -11.52 -13.32
C ILE A 15 2.40 -10.57 -14.52
N PRO A 16 1.45 -9.67 -14.84
CA PRO A 16 1.66 -8.71 -15.90
C PRO A 16 2.72 -7.70 -15.47
N MET A 17 3.86 -7.73 -16.17
CA MET A 17 4.93 -6.74 -16.06
C MET A 17 4.47 -5.42 -16.70
N PRO A 18 4.78 -4.24 -16.13
CA PRO A 18 4.43 -2.97 -16.77
C PRO A 18 5.19 -2.82 -18.11
N PRO A 19 4.55 -2.28 -19.16
CA PRO A 19 5.20 -2.14 -20.46
C PRO A 19 6.38 -1.17 -20.38
N LYS A 20 7.52 -1.57 -20.94
CA LYS A 20 8.68 -0.69 -21.15
C LYS A 20 8.37 0.35 -22.24
N PRO A 21 8.87 1.59 -22.13
CA PRO A 21 8.69 2.60 -23.17
C PRO A 21 9.46 2.19 -24.44
N LYS A 22 8.78 2.29 -25.59
CA LYS A 22 9.39 2.09 -26.92
C LYS A 22 10.05 3.40 -27.39
N PRO A 23 11.15 3.31 -28.16
CA PRO A 23 11.86 4.49 -28.66
C PRO A 23 11.06 5.22 -29.74
N ASP A 24 11.17 6.55 -29.72
CA ASP A 24 10.46 7.50 -30.56
C ASP A 24 10.60 7.17 -32.05
N THR A 25 9.49 6.77 -32.66
CA THR A 25 9.34 6.74 -34.11
C THR A 25 8.81 8.11 -34.51
N GLN A 26 9.69 8.96 -35.03
CA GLN A 26 9.33 10.27 -35.57
C GLN A 26 8.42 10.06 -36.78
N LEU A 27 7.11 10.22 -36.58
CA LEU A 27 6.13 10.29 -37.67
C LEU A 27 5.71 11.75 -37.86
N ALA A 28 5.97 12.18 -39.10
CA ALA A 28 5.66 13.44 -39.75
C ALA A 28 4.49 14.25 -39.18
N THR A 29 4.76 15.54 -39.04
CA THR A 29 3.83 16.64 -38.87
C THR A 29 2.69 16.58 -39.89
N ALA A 30 1.51 16.17 -39.43
CA ALA A 30 0.24 16.50 -40.06
C ALA A 30 -0.51 17.42 -39.09
N GLU A 31 -0.65 18.68 -39.48
CA GLU A 31 -1.30 19.74 -38.73
C GLU A 31 -2.79 19.41 -38.53
N SER A 32 -3.15 18.90 -37.35
CA SER A 32 -4.54 18.83 -36.90
C SER A 32 -4.68 19.63 -35.61
N ASN A 33 -5.33 20.79 -35.71
CA ASN A 33 -5.61 21.75 -34.64
C ASN A 33 -6.55 21.17 -33.55
N ALA A 34 -6.01 20.37 -32.63
CA ALA A 34 -6.72 19.95 -31.40
C ALA A 34 -5.87 20.33 -30.17
N LEU A 35 -5.94 21.61 -29.78
CA LEU A 35 -5.11 22.23 -28.74
C LEU A 35 -5.67 22.10 -27.31
N VAL A 36 -6.60 21.18 -27.02
CA VAL A 36 -7.08 21.03 -25.63
C VAL A 36 -7.17 19.56 -25.27
N GLU A 37 -6.14 19.08 -24.58
CA GLU A 37 -6.24 17.87 -23.76
C GLU A 37 -7.26 18.16 -22.66
N TYR A 38 -8.41 17.49 -22.73
CA TYR A 38 -9.44 17.61 -21.69
C TYR A 38 -8.95 16.91 -20.43
N THR A 39 -8.34 17.67 -19.52
CA THR A 39 -8.16 17.27 -18.14
C THR A 39 -9.52 17.43 -17.43
N PRO A 40 -10.17 16.35 -16.97
CA PRO A 40 -11.42 16.48 -16.24
C PRO A 40 -11.19 17.35 -15.00
N PRO A 41 -12.08 18.32 -14.70
CA PRO A 41 -11.92 19.18 -13.55
C PRO A 41 -11.89 18.34 -12.28
N VAL A 42 -10.84 18.53 -11.46
CA VAL A 42 -10.76 17.95 -10.13
C VAL A 42 -11.88 18.58 -9.30
N LYS A 43 -12.68 17.73 -8.66
CA LYS A 43 -13.85 18.08 -7.84
C LYS A 43 -13.45 18.75 -6.51
N GLU A 44 -12.54 19.70 -6.53
CA GLU A 44 -12.10 20.39 -5.30
C GLU A 44 -13.25 21.18 -4.67
N GLU A 45 -14.21 21.65 -5.48
CA GLU A 45 -15.43 22.31 -5.01
C GLU A 45 -16.33 21.38 -4.16
N ASP A 46 -16.33 20.07 -4.42
CA ASP A 46 -17.14 19.10 -3.66
C ASP A 46 -16.58 18.92 -2.24
N GLU A 47 -15.25 18.97 -2.07
CA GLU A 47 -14.58 18.89 -0.78
C GLU A 47 -14.85 20.14 0.07
N ASP A 48 -14.81 21.32 -0.56
CA ASP A 48 -15.11 22.60 0.09
C ASP A 48 -16.57 22.69 0.58
N LEU A 49 -17.52 22.15 -0.19
CA LEU A 49 -18.93 22.10 0.20
C LEU A 49 -19.16 21.16 1.38
N GLU A 50 -18.55 19.99 1.39
CA GLU A 50 -18.65 19.03 2.50
C GLU A 50 -18.05 19.62 3.79
N VAL A 51 -16.90 20.29 3.70
CA VAL A 51 -16.25 20.97 4.84
C VAL A 51 -17.13 22.12 5.37
N LYS A 52 -17.71 22.92 4.47
CA LYS A 52 -18.61 24.01 4.85
C LYS A 52 -19.90 23.48 5.49
N LEU A 53 -20.47 22.40 4.96
CA LEU A 53 -21.66 21.75 5.53
C LEU A 53 -21.38 21.18 6.91
N ARG A 54 -20.23 20.54 7.13
CA ARG A 54 -19.80 20.10 8.47
C ARG A 54 -19.68 21.28 9.43
N ARG A 55 -19.01 22.35 9.01
CA ARG A 55 -18.89 23.58 9.80
C ARG A 55 -20.25 24.17 10.17
N ILE A 56 -21.21 24.15 9.24
CA ILE A 56 -22.57 24.63 9.51
C ILE A 56 -23.28 23.71 10.51
N ILE A 57 -23.23 22.40 10.31
CA ILE A 57 -23.88 21.42 11.20
C ILE A 57 -23.34 21.53 12.63
N ASP A 58 -22.03 21.72 12.79
CA ASP A 58 -21.38 21.74 14.11
C ASP A 58 -21.50 23.09 14.82
N ASN A 59 -21.48 24.21 14.08
CA ASN A 59 -21.39 25.55 14.69
C ASN A 59 -22.70 26.35 14.62
N VAL A 60 -23.66 25.98 13.79
CA VAL A 60 -24.94 26.69 13.68
C VAL A 60 -25.97 26.01 14.58
N PRO A 61 -26.54 26.70 15.58
CA PRO A 61 -27.58 26.14 16.42
C PRO A 61 -28.81 25.72 15.61
N VAL A 62 -29.16 24.44 15.66
CA VAL A 62 -30.36 23.92 14.99
C VAL A 62 -31.58 24.29 15.82
N ARG A 63 -32.40 25.23 15.32
CA ARG A 63 -33.69 25.58 15.92
C ARG A 63 -34.79 24.73 15.30
N VAL A 64 -35.53 24.00 16.14
CA VAL A 64 -36.71 23.22 15.72
C VAL A 64 -37.97 24.01 16.06
N SER A 65 -38.73 24.42 15.05
CA SER A 65 -39.94 25.26 15.22
C SER A 65 -41.20 24.48 15.59
N ASN A 66 -41.24 23.17 15.33
CA ASN A 66 -42.47 22.35 15.41
C ASN A 66 -42.47 21.42 16.64
N THR A 67 -41.97 21.90 17.79
CA THR A 67 -41.92 21.12 19.03
C THR A 67 -43.12 21.43 19.90
N SER A 68 -43.86 20.39 20.28
CA SER A 68 -44.92 20.47 21.30
C SER A 68 -44.30 20.56 22.70
N GLY A 69 -45.06 21.05 23.68
CA GLY A 69 -44.59 21.19 25.06
C GLY A 69 -44.23 19.84 25.70
N SER A 70 -43.33 19.84 26.68
CA SER A 70 -42.80 18.59 27.27
C SER A 70 -43.83 17.70 27.97
N SER A 71 -44.96 18.27 28.40
CA SER A 71 -46.08 17.56 29.00
C SER A 71 -47.26 17.34 28.04
N ALA A 72 -47.11 17.72 26.77
CA ALA A 72 -48.14 17.49 25.77
C ALA A 72 -48.23 15.99 25.46
N GLY A 73 -49.45 15.49 25.23
CA GLY A 73 -49.67 14.11 24.81
C GLY A 73 -49.16 13.83 23.40
N SER A 74 -49.15 12.54 23.01
CA SER A 74 -48.74 12.11 21.67
C SER A 74 -49.73 12.59 20.61
N GLY A 75 -49.24 13.36 19.64
CA GLY A 75 -49.98 13.82 18.48
C GLY A 75 -50.04 12.76 17.36
N SER A 76 -50.97 12.92 16.43
CA SER A 76 -51.11 12.00 15.27
C SER A 76 -49.88 11.98 14.35
N GLY A 77 -49.05 13.03 14.37
CA GLY A 77 -47.83 13.13 13.59
C GLY A 77 -46.57 12.58 14.27
N ASP A 78 -46.61 12.32 15.58
CA ASP A 78 -45.41 12.01 16.37
C ASP A 78 -44.82 10.65 15.97
N PHE A 79 -45.68 9.69 15.64
CA PHE A 79 -45.25 8.39 15.13
C PHE A 79 -44.41 8.52 13.85
N HIS A 80 -44.82 9.37 12.91
CA HIS A 80 -44.08 9.56 11.68
C HIS A 80 -42.77 10.31 11.90
N GLN A 81 -42.75 11.30 12.81
CA GLN A 81 -41.51 11.98 13.19
C GLN A 81 -40.50 11.01 13.80
N TYR A 82 -40.91 10.18 14.76
CA TYR A 82 -40.07 9.14 15.34
C TYR A 82 -39.55 8.17 14.28
N ARG A 83 -40.40 7.70 13.37
CA ARG A 83 -39.99 6.79 12.29
C ARG A 83 -38.90 7.39 11.40
N GLN A 84 -39.03 8.65 11.01
CA GLN A 84 -38.03 9.31 10.18
C GLN A 84 -36.73 9.57 10.95
N MET A 85 -36.81 10.01 12.21
CA MET A 85 -35.64 10.21 13.06
C MET A 85 -34.88 8.90 13.30
N ARG A 86 -35.61 7.81 13.59
CA ARG A 86 -35.02 6.48 13.80
C ARG A 86 -34.27 6.00 12.56
N ARG A 87 -34.86 6.15 11.36
CA ARG A 87 -34.19 5.80 10.10
C ARG A 87 -32.93 6.63 9.89
N LYS A 88 -33.02 7.95 10.07
CA LYS A 88 -31.87 8.85 9.95
C LYS A 88 -30.75 8.45 10.90
N GLU A 89 -31.07 8.06 12.13
CA GLU A 89 -30.07 7.63 13.11
C GLU A 89 -29.47 6.25 12.78
N GLN A 90 -30.30 5.30 12.33
CA GLN A 90 -29.80 3.99 11.87
C GLN A 90 -28.85 4.14 10.68
N ASP A 91 -29.21 4.97 9.70
CA ASP A 91 -28.35 5.26 8.55
C ASP A 91 -27.04 5.94 8.99
N ARG A 92 -27.10 6.84 9.97
CA ARG A 92 -25.91 7.49 10.54
C ARG A 92 -24.97 6.48 11.18
N LEU A 93 -25.49 5.59 12.02
CA LEU A 93 -24.71 4.54 12.66
C LEU A 93 -24.11 3.57 11.63
N ALA A 94 -24.92 3.11 10.67
CA ALA A 94 -24.44 2.22 9.61
C ALA A 94 -23.30 2.84 8.78
N ARG A 95 -23.37 4.14 8.44
CA ARG A 95 -22.28 4.84 7.74
C ARG A 95 -21.00 4.90 8.58
N MET A 96 -21.14 5.22 9.87
CA MET A 96 -20.01 5.27 10.80
C MET A 96 -19.31 3.91 10.93
N ASP A 97 -20.09 2.82 11.02
CA ASP A 97 -19.56 1.46 11.10
C ASP A 97 -18.82 1.04 9.83
N VAL A 98 -19.38 1.35 8.65
CA VAL A 98 -18.73 1.08 7.35
C VAL A 98 -17.41 1.85 7.22
N ASP A 99 -17.38 3.13 7.60
CA ASP A 99 -16.16 3.94 7.54
C ASP A 99 -15.10 3.43 8.53
N TYR A 100 -15.51 2.96 9.71
CA TYR A 100 -14.62 2.35 10.68
C TYR A 100 -14.02 1.05 10.15
N GLN A 101 -14.84 0.16 9.58
CA GLN A 101 -14.37 -1.10 8.98
C GLN A 101 -13.36 -0.84 7.86
N LYS A 102 -13.66 0.08 6.94
CA LYS A 102 -12.72 0.48 5.87
C LYS A 102 -11.38 0.99 6.42
N LYS A 103 -11.41 1.89 7.42
CA LYS A 103 -10.18 2.41 8.05
C LYS A 103 -9.38 1.30 8.71
N LYS A 104 -10.05 0.37 9.38
CA LYS A 104 -9.42 -0.79 10.02
C LYS A 104 -8.75 -1.69 8.98
N GLU A 105 -9.45 -2.05 7.91
CA GLU A 105 -8.92 -2.90 6.82
C GLU A 105 -7.70 -2.26 6.14
N ILE A 106 -7.76 -0.96 5.86
CA ILE A 106 -6.63 -0.21 5.27
C ILE A 106 -5.43 -0.20 6.22
N ALA A 107 -5.66 0.07 7.50
CA ALA A 107 -4.59 0.06 8.50
C ALA A 107 -3.94 -1.32 8.62
N GLU A 108 -4.72 -2.39 8.70
CA GLU A 108 -4.22 -3.76 8.74
C GLU A 108 -3.45 -4.14 7.47
N PHE A 109 -3.94 -3.74 6.30
CA PHE A 109 -3.26 -3.99 5.03
C PHE A 109 -1.92 -3.27 4.96
N ASN A 110 -1.86 -2.00 5.38
CA ASN A 110 -0.63 -1.21 5.39
C ASN A 110 0.38 -1.80 6.37
N MET A 111 -0.05 -2.18 7.58
CA MET A 111 0.82 -2.87 8.55
C MET A 111 1.42 -4.15 7.98
N ARG A 112 0.59 -5.05 7.41
CA ARG A 112 1.09 -6.29 6.78
C ARG A 112 1.99 -6.03 5.57
N ARG A 113 1.77 -4.94 4.83
CA ARG A 113 2.62 -4.54 3.70
C ARG A 113 3.98 -4.04 4.19
N GLU A 114 3.97 -3.16 5.18
CA GLU A 114 5.18 -2.62 5.79
C GLU A 114 6.02 -3.69 6.46
N GLU A 115 5.42 -4.65 7.17
CA GLU A 115 6.13 -5.78 7.76
C GLU A 115 6.85 -6.63 6.71
N ARG A 116 6.18 -6.95 5.60
CA ARG A 116 6.79 -7.69 4.48
C ARG A 116 7.94 -6.90 3.83
N MET A 117 7.76 -5.60 3.64
CA MET A 117 8.80 -4.73 3.10
C MET A 117 10.00 -4.64 4.05
N LYS A 118 9.77 -4.43 5.35
CA LYS A 118 10.82 -4.41 6.38
C LYS A 118 11.58 -5.74 6.43
N ALA A 119 10.90 -6.88 6.41
CA ALA A 119 11.55 -8.19 6.38
C ALA A 119 12.43 -8.39 5.13
N ALA A 120 11.97 -7.95 3.96
CA ALA A 120 12.75 -7.99 2.72
C ALA A 120 13.96 -7.04 2.76
N GLU A 121 13.79 -5.85 3.32
CA GLU A 121 14.84 -4.86 3.52
C GLU A 121 15.90 -5.35 4.52
N GLU A 122 15.50 -5.99 5.62
CA GLU A 122 16.41 -6.60 6.59
C GLU A 122 17.22 -7.75 5.98
N ARG A 123 16.59 -8.63 5.21
CA ARG A 123 17.30 -9.69 4.48
C ARG A 123 18.30 -9.10 3.48
N THR A 124 17.89 -8.05 2.76
CA THR A 124 18.72 -7.39 1.76
C THR A 124 19.86 -6.59 2.39
N SER A 125 19.63 -5.91 3.52
CA SER A 125 20.61 -5.11 4.25
C SER A 125 21.67 -6.01 4.89
N LYS A 126 21.28 -7.14 5.52
CA LYS A 126 22.21 -8.16 6.04
C LYS A 126 23.11 -8.69 4.92
N LYS A 127 22.54 -9.06 3.77
CA LYS A 127 23.32 -9.54 2.60
C LYS A 127 24.22 -8.43 2.03
N ARG A 128 23.76 -7.18 1.97
CA ARG A 128 24.54 -6.02 1.52
C ARG A 128 25.71 -5.74 2.47
N LEU A 129 25.50 -5.77 3.78
CA LEU A 129 26.55 -5.59 4.80
C LEU A 129 27.61 -6.69 4.71
N LYS A 130 27.21 -7.98 4.58
CA LYS A 130 28.15 -9.09 4.34
C LYS A 130 29.02 -8.84 3.10
N ARG A 131 28.42 -8.42 1.97
CA ARG A 131 29.14 -8.09 0.73
C ARG A 131 30.07 -6.89 0.89
N GLN A 132 29.65 -5.83 1.60
CA GLN A 132 30.49 -4.66 1.86
C GLN A 132 31.71 -5.02 2.73
N LYS A 133 31.54 -5.81 3.79
CA LYS A 133 32.64 -6.30 4.63
C LYS A 133 33.63 -7.14 3.83
N LYS A 134 33.15 -8.04 2.96
CA LYS A 134 34.02 -8.82 2.04
C LYS A 134 34.76 -7.92 1.05
N LYS A 135 34.11 -6.89 0.51
CA LYS A 135 34.73 -5.90 -0.40
C LYS A 135 35.80 -5.07 0.30
N GLN A 136 35.55 -4.62 1.55
CA GLN A 136 36.51 -3.90 2.38
C GLN A 136 37.74 -4.76 2.68
N ARG A 137 37.56 -6.00 3.18
CA ARG A 137 38.66 -6.95 3.41
C ARG A 137 39.49 -7.21 2.14
N ARG A 138 38.86 -7.35 0.97
CA ARG A 138 39.58 -7.52 -0.31
C ARG A 138 40.37 -6.27 -0.69
N LYS A 139 39.81 -5.08 -0.44
CA LYS A 139 40.49 -3.80 -0.69
C LYS A 139 41.70 -3.64 0.22
N GLU A 140 41.56 -3.95 1.51
CA GLU A 140 42.65 -3.92 2.51
C GLU A 140 43.78 -4.89 2.16
N LYS A 141 43.46 -6.13 1.76
CA LYS A 141 44.46 -7.10 1.27
C LYS A 141 45.20 -6.58 0.04
N ARG A 142 44.47 -6.00 -0.93
CA ARG A 142 45.08 -5.44 -2.16
C ARG A 142 45.94 -4.20 -1.87
N SER A 143 45.53 -3.33 -0.95
CA SER A 143 46.35 -2.18 -0.56
C SER A 143 47.60 -2.62 0.20
N LYS A 144 47.54 -3.66 1.04
CA LYS A 144 48.68 -4.17 1.78
C LYS A 144 49.72 -4.85 0.88
N LEU A 145 49.28 -5.55 -0.16
CA LEU A 145 50.16 -6.10 -1.22
C LEU A 145 50.83 -5.01 -2.08
N ASN A 146 50.22 -3.83 -2.20
CA ASN A 146 50.78 -2.72 -2.96
C ASN A 146 51.67 -1.79 -2.10
N SER A 147 51.76 -2.01 -0.78
CA SER A 147 52.46 -1.12 0.15
C SER A 147 53.62 -1.77 0.92
N GLY A 148 54.02 -3.00 0.59
CA GLY A 148 55.09 -3.70 1.30
C GLY A 148 55.73 -4.80 0.46
N GLU A 149 56.94 -4.50 0.02
CA GLU A 149 57.96 -5.45 -0.42
C GLU A 149 58.47 -6.22 0.82
N ASP A 150 58.60 -7.54 0.68
CA ASP A 150 59.30 -8.52 1.55
C ASP A 150 58.82 -8.75 3.01
N GLU A 151 58.18 -9.90 3.27
CA GLU A 151 58.81 -11.02 4.00
C GLU A 151 57.80 -12.14 4.30
N ASN A 152 58.31 -13.35 4.14
CA ASN A 152 57.69 -14.64 4.28
C ASN A 152 57.19 -14.91 5.71
N GLN A 153 55.88 -15.05 5.95
CA GLN A 153 55.36 -15.88 7.04
C GLN A 153 53.97 -16.44 6.76
N LYS A 154 54.00 -17.76 6.61
CA LYS A 154 52.96 -18.77 6.82
C LYS A 154 52.03 -18.39 7.99
N ASP A 155 50.73 -18.27 7.71
CA ASP A 155 49.72 -18.61 8.70
C ASP A 155 48.46 -19.13 8.01
N GLU A 156 48.21 -20.40 8.27
CA GLU A 156 46.95 -21.07 8.02
C GLU A 156 45.90 -20.50 8.96
N SER A 157 44.80 -20.01 8.41
CA SER A 157 43.45 -20.09 8.97
C SER A 157 42.57 -19.21 8.09
N SER A 158 42.05 -19.81 7.03
CA SER A 158 40.84 -19.29 6.40
C SER A 158 39.81 -20.38 6.58
N ASP A 159 39.29 -20.40 7.80
CA ASP A 159 38.06 -21.08 8.20
C ASP A 159 36.98 -20.75 7.17
N ASP A 160 36.85 -21.67 6.20
CA ASP A 160 35.76 -21.73 5.25
C ASP A 160 34.59 -22.33 6.01
N GLU A 161 34.02 -21.53 6.92
CA GLU A 161 32.74 -21.81 7.53
C GLU A 161 31.69 -21.67 6.43
N GLY A 162 31.53 -22.78 5.70
CA GLY A 162 30.38 -23.11 4.91
C GLY A 162 29.16 -23.17 5.82
N ASP A 163 28.61 -21.99 6.13
CA ASP A 163 27.32 -21.88 6.77
C ASP A 163 26.25 -22.21 5.73
N THR A 164 25.94 -23.51 5.67
CA THR A 164 24.78 -24.09 4.99
C THR A 164 23.55 -23.26 5.34
N ASP A 165 23.08 -22.50 4.34
CA ASP A 165 21.74 -21.95 4.27
C ASP A 165 20.76 -23.13 4.23
N LYS A 166 20.50 -23.73 5.41
CA LYS A 166 19.35 -24.60 5.63
C LYS A 166 18.15 -23.71 5.36
N GLY A 167 17.58 -23.89 4.18
CA GLY A 167 16.28 -23.35 3.82
C GLY A 167 15.25 -23.81 4.84
N GLU A 168 15.00 -22.97 5.83
CA GLU A 168 13.76 -22.99 6.58
C GLU A 168 12.69 -22.33 5.70
N ASP A 169 12.32 -23.06 4.64
CA ASP A 169 11.03 -22.93 3.99
C ASP A 169 10.14 -24.02 4.59
N GLU A 170 9.62 -23.79 5.80
CA GLU A 170 8.39 -24.45 6.26
C GLU A 170 7.48 -23.47 7.02
N ALA A 171 6.23 -23.48 6.55
CA ALA A 171 5.00 -23.25 7.30
C ALA A 171 4.79 -21.87 7.96
N THR A 172 4.13 -20.96 7.25
CA THR A 172 2.72 -20.57 7.50
C THR A 172 2.23 -19.55 6.48
#